data_AF-A0AAE7EHL9-F1
#
_entry.id   AF-A0AAE7EHL9-F1
#
_cell.length_a   1.000
_cell.length_b   1.000
_cell.length_c   1.000
_cell.angle_alpha   90.00
_cell.angle_beta   90.00
_cell.angle_gamma   90.00
#
_symmetry.space_group_name_H-M   'P 1'
#
loop_
_entity.id
_entity.type
_entity.pdbx_description
1 polymer ?
#
loop_
_entity_poly.entity_id
_entity_poly.type
_entity_poly.pdbx_seq_one_letter_code
_entity_poly.pdbx_strand_id
1 'polypeptide(L)'
;MEIKHELIRDALRGWATEATQRTVAAEITRAYFDMNLDLPHLDQIERADGTVDFAAWHNNKQQIFRWLDSDTAGARRKIEMLQPAILAALPAELRARLVAGKSIEYLAIRSLKEHQEAIAAALLNASPADFERECDEAERSFHELRRAYCALH
;
A
#
# COMPACT_ATOMS: atom_id res chain seq x y z
N MET A 1 13.86 10.16 3.18
CA MET A 1 13.20 9.21 4.09
C MET A 1 13.40 7.82 3.53
N GLU A 2 14.10 6.95 4.26
CA GLU A 2 14.39 5.59 3.81
C GLU A 2 13.24 4.68 4.25
N ILE A 3 12.42 4.23 3.30
CA ILE A 3 11.34 3.28 3.57
C ILE A 3 11.93 1.89 3.37
N LYS A 4 11.88 1.04 4.41
CA LYS A 4 12.40 -0.32 4.30
C LYS A 4 11.65 -1.11 3.23
N HIS A 5 12.41 -1.89 2.45
CA HIS A 5 11.86 -2.76 1.39
C HIS A 5 10.73 -3.66 1.87
N GLU A 6 10.86 -4.24 3.08
CA GLU A 6 9.83 -5.07 3.71
C GLU A 6 8.49 -4.36 3.87
N LEU A 7 8.49 -3.07 4.23
CA LEU A 7 7.26 -2.29 4.38
C LEU A 7 6.60 -2.01 3.03
N ILE A 8 7.41 -1.74 2.00
CA ILE A 8 6.92 -1.57 0.62
C ILE A 8 6.30 -2.89 0.12
N ARG A 9 6.97 -4.03 0.38
CA ARG A 9 6.47 -5.37 0.06
C ARG A 9 5.12 -5.62 0.69
N ASP A 10 5.00 -5.40 2.00
CA ASP A 10 3.75 -5.65 2.73
C ASP A 10 2.62 -4.74 2.25
N ALA A 11 2.90 -3.46 2.01
CA ALA A 11 1.91 -2.50 1.50
C ALA A 11 1.40 -2.87 0.10
N LEU A 12 2.30 -3.21 -0.84
CA LEU A 12 1.91 -3.60 -2.20
C LEU A 12 1.21 -4.96 -2.23
N ARG A 13 1.58 -5.89 -1.35
CA ARG A 13 0.89 -7.18 -1.20
C ARG A 13 -0.51 -7.02 -0.65
N GLY A 14 -0.68 -6.22 0.40
CA GLY A 14 -1.99 -5.88 0.94
C GLY A 14 -2.87 -5.22 -0.11
N TRP A 15 -2.34 -4.25 -0.85
CA TRP A 15 -3.08 -3.61 -1.94
C TRP A 15 -3.48 -4.59 -3.05
N ALA A 16 -2.59 -5.52 -3.41
CA ALA A 16 -2.86 -6.52 -4.43
C ALA A 16 -3.91 -7.56 -4.03
N THR A 17 -4.14 -7.78 -2.73
CA THR A 17 -5.21 -8.63 -2.21
C THR A 17 -6.57 -7.97 -2.41
N GLU A 18 -6.68 -6.67 -2.13
CA GLU A 18 -7.95 -5.92 -2.25
C GLU A 18 -8.31 -5.57 -3.70
N ALA A 19 -7.31 -5.22 -4.52
CA ALA A 19 -7.49 -4.90 -5.92
C ALA A 19 -7.13 -6.12 -6.78
N THR A 20 -5.96 -6.09 -7.43
CA THR A 20 -5.28 -7.23 -8.03
C THR A 20 -3.82 -6.82 -8.28
N GLN A 21 -2.88 -7.76 -8.37
CA GLN A 21 -1.50 -7.44 -8.83
C GLN A 21 -1.47 -6.71 -10.17
N ARG A 22 -2.45 -7.02 -11.01
CA ARG A 22 -2.66 -6.46 -12.34
C ARG A 22 -2.97 -4.96 -12.26
N THR A 23 -3.91 -4.57 -11.39
CA THR A 23 -4.23 -3.17 -11.11
C THR A 23 -3.04 -2.44 -10.49
N VAL A 24 -2.39 -3.03 -9.49
CA VAL A 24 -1.21 -2.46 -8.83
C VAL A 24 -0.10 -2.13 -9.84
N ALA A 25 0.21 -3.06 -10.74
CA ALA A 25 1.26 -2.87 -11.74
C ALA A 25 0.91 -1.77 -12.76
N ALA A 26 -0.37 -1.67 -13.18
CA ALA A 26 -0.83 -0.63 -14.09
C ALA A 26 -0.70 0.76 -13.45
N GLU A 27 -1.16 0.89 -12.21
CA GLU A 27 -1.09 2.14 -11.44
C GLU A 27 0.33 2.62 -11.18
N ILE A 28 1.23 1.71 -10.78
CA ILE A 28 2.66 2.03 -10.60
C ILE A 28 3.29 2.44 -11.93
N THR A 29 2.98 1.74 -13.02
CA THR A 29 3.52 2.07 -14.34
C THR A 29 3.03 3.43 -14.82
N ARG A 30 1.74 3.75 -14.63
CA ARG A 30 1.19 5.07 -14.95
C ARG A 30 1.93 6.17 -14.20
N ALA A 31 2.04 6.04 -12.88
CA ALA A 31 2.77 7.00 -12.06
C ALA A 31 4.26 7.12 -12.44
N TYR A 32 4.89 6.00 -12.84
CA TYR A 32 6.27 5.98 -13.33
C TYR A 32 6.46 6.85 -14.58
N PHE A 33 5.56 6.75 -15.56
CA PHE A 33 5.61 7.55 -16.77
C PHE A 33 5.18 9.00 -16.55
N ASP A 34 4.17 9.26 -15.70
CA ASP A 34 3.76 10.62 -15.33
C ASP A 34 4.91 11.41 -14.67
N MET A 35 5.78 10.71 -13.95
CA MET A 35 6.96 11.26 -13.31
C MET A 35 8.20 11.33 -14.22
N ASN A 36 8.11 10.85 -15.47
CA ASN A 36 9.24 10.73 -16.40
C ASN A 36 10.44 9.97 -15.80
N LEU A 37 10.18 8.88 -15.08
CA LEU A 37 11.25 8.01 -14.59
C LEU A 37 11.84 7.19 -15.75
N ASP A 38 13.14 6.91 -15.65
CA ASP A 38 13.88 6.15 -16.67
C ASP A 38 14.39 4.79 -16.17
N LEU A 39 14.52 4.63 -14.84
CA LEU A 39 14.98 3.40 -14.22
C LEU A 39 14.12 3.01 -13.00
N PRO A 40 13.93 1.69 -12.75
CA PRO A 40 14.21 0.59 -13.66
C PRO A 40 13.28 0.63 -14.88
N HIS A 41 13.77 0.13 -16.01
CA HIS A 41 13.01 0.15 -17.25
C HIS A 41 11.69 -0.61 -17.12
N LEU A 42 10.59 0.09 -17.42
CA LEU A 42 9.24 -0.43 -17.55
C LEU A 42 8.71 -0.05 -18.92
N ASP A 43 7.88 -0.90 -19.51
CA ASP A 43 7.24 -0.64 -20.80
C ASP A 43 5.93 0.15 -20.61
N GLN A 44 5.61 1.04 -21.55
CA GLN A 44 4.34 1.78 -21.48
C GLN A 44 3.16 0.84 -21.73
N ILE A 45 2.21 0.80 -20.78
CA ILE A 45 1.04 -0.07 -20.85
C ILE A 45 -0.09 0.59 -21.64
N GLU A 46 -0.45 1.82 -21.27
CA GLU A 46 -1.53 2.57 -21.91
C GLU A 46 -0.94 3.53 -22.94
N ARG A 47 -1.38 3.40 -24.18
CA ARG A 47 -0.95 4.25 -25.29
C ARG A 47 -1.85 5.49 -25.39
N ALA A 48 -1.37 6.51 -26.11
CA ALA A 48 -2.09 7.78 -26.27
C ALA A 48 -3.46 7.63 -26.97
N ASP A 49 -3.68 6.55 -27.72
CA ASP A 49 -4.95 6.21 -28.37
C ASP A 49 -5.92 5.44 -27.45
N GLY A 50 -5.57 5.25 -26.18
CA GLY A 50 -6.36 4.51 -25.19
C GLY A 50 -6.25 2.99 -25.30
N THR A 51 -5.41 2.46 -26.19
CA THR A 51 -5.17 1.02 -26.28
C THR A 51 -4.20 0.54 -25.21
N VAL A 52 -4.37 -0.71 -24.79
CA VAL A 52 -3.56 -1.37 -23.76
C VAL A 52 -2.60 -2.36 -24.41
N ASP A 53 -1.32 -2.22 -24.14
CA ASP A 53 -0.30 -3.21 -24.47
C ASP A 53 -0.25 -4.31 -23.40
N PHE A 54 -0.94 -5.42 -23.67
CA PHE A 54 -1.04 -6.54 -22.74
C PHE A 54 0.31 -7.23 -22.47
N ALA A 55 1.25 -7.18 -23.42
CA ALA A 55 2.58 -7.77 -23.23
C ALA A 55 3.41 -6.92 -22.27
N ALA A 56 3.43 -5.59 -22.49
CA ALA A 56 4.05 -4.62 -21.57
C ALA A 56 3.48 -4.78 -20.16
N TRP A 57 2.16 -4.89 -20.03
CA TRP A 57 1.51 -5.06 -18.73
C TRP A 57 1.89 -6.34 -18.01
N HIS A 58 1.89 -7.46 -18.73
CA HIS A 58 2.29 -8.75 -18.17
C HIS A 58 3.74 -8.70 -17.68
N ASN A 59 4.64 -8.16 -18.51
CA ASN A 59 6.05 -8.01 -18.22
C ASN A 59 6.30 -7.12 -17.01
N ASN A 60 5.71 -5.92 -16.98
CA ASN A 60 5.85 -4.99 -15.86
C ASN A 60 5.35 -5.60 -14.56
N LYS A 61 4.17 -6.22 -14.58
CA LYS A 61 3.62 -6.92 -13.41
C LYS A 61 4.58 -7.98 -12.90
N GLN A 62 5.07 -8.86 -13.78
CA GLN A 62 5.99 -9.92 -13.39
C GLN A 62 7.30 -9.34 -12.83
N GLN A 63 7.86 -8.32 -13.48
CA GLN A 63 9.11 -7.68 -13.06
C GLN A 63 8.99 -7.02 -11.68
N ILE A 64 7.98 -6.16 -11.49
CA ILE A 64 7.74 -5.44 -10.24
C ILE A 64 7.59 -6.42 -9.08
N PHE A 65 6.68 -7.41 -9.19
CA PHE A 65 6.46 -8.36 -8.10
C PHE A 65 7.64 -9.30 -7.88
N ARG A 66 8.39 -9.67 -8.91
CA ARG A 66 9.63 -10.44 -8.76
C ARG A 66 10.70 -9.65 -8.00
N TRP A 67 10.85 -8.35 -8.28
CA TRP A 67 11.80 -7.51 -7.53
C TRP A 67 11.33 -7.29 -6.10
N LEU A 68 10.02 -7.15 -5.90
CA LEU A 68 9.41 -7.01 -4.59
C LEU A 68 9.67 -8.22 -3.68
N ASP A 69 9.57 -9.43 -4.23
CA ASP A 69 9.76 -10.69 -3.48
C ASP A 69 11.23 -11.06 -3.29
N SER A 70 12.14 -10.50 -4.09
CA SER A 70 13.56 -10.83 -4.02
C SER A 70 14.27 -10.06 -2.91
N ASP A 71 15.15 -10.74 -2.18
CA ASP A 71 16.04 -10.12 -1.18
C ASP A 71 17.41 -9.74 -1.73
N THR A 72 17.63 -9.90 -3.03
CA THR A 72 18.90 -9.51 -3.66
C THR A 72 19.07 -7.99 -3.65
N ALA A 73 20.31 -7.52 -3.45
CA ALA A 73 20.61 -6.08 -3.44
C ALA A 73 20.18 -5.38 -4.76
N GLY A 74 20.32 -6.08 -5.89
CA GLY A 74 19.88 -5.56 -7.19
C GLY A 74 18.37 -5.38 -7.30
N ALA A 75 17.58 -6.30 -6.74
CA ALA A 75 16.12 -6.17 -6.72
C ALA A 75 15.65 -5.06 -5.77
N ARG A 76 16.25 -4.98 -4.58
CA ARG A 76 15.98 -3.90 -3.61
C ARG A 76 16.25 -2.53 -4.22
N ARG A 77 17.40 -2.36 -4.89
CA ARG A 77 17.74 -1.11 -5.58
C ARG A 77 16.73 -0.72 -6.66
N LYS A 78 16.16 -1.69 -7.39
CA LYS A 78 15.09 -1.43 -8.37
C LYS A 78 13.80 -0.96 -7.71
N ILE A 79 13.42 -1.55 -6.58
CA ILE A 79 12.25 -1.10 -5.81
C ILE A 79 12.49 0.29 -5.20
N GLU A 80 13.69 0.57 -4.69
CA GLU A 80 14.08 1.90 -4.22
C GLU A 80 13.97 2.97 -5.32
N MET A 81 14.43 2.65 -6.54
CA MET A 81 14.27 3.53 -7.70
C MET A 81 12.80 3.74 -8.09
N LEU A 82 11.95 2.70 -7.97
CA LEU A 82 10.51 2.80 -8.19
C LEU A 82 9.74 3.47 -7.03
N GLN A 83 10.37 3.68 -5.88
CA GLN A 83 9.69 4.16 -4.67
C GLN A 83 8.85 5.43 -4.90
N PRO A 84 9.30 6.46 -5.65
CA PRO A 84 8.48 7.65 -5.92
C PRO A 84 7.17 7.32 -6.66
N ALA A 85 7.25 6.48 -7.70
CA ALA A 85 6.08 6.04 -8.46
C ALA A 85 5.15 5.16 -7.62
N ILE A 86 5.72 4.26 -6.81
CA ILE A 86 4.96 3.43 -5.86
C ILE A 86 4.18 4.32 -4.87
N LEU A 87 4.84 5.33 -4.29
CA LEU A 87 4.19 6.24 -3.35
C LEU A 87 3.11 7.08 -4.01
N ALA A 88 3.28 7.50 -5.26
CA ALA A 88 2.22 8.23 -5.95
C ALA A 88 1.03 7.35 -6.34
N ALA A 89 1.28 6.10 -6.72
CA ALA A 89 0.25 5.14 -7.12
C ALA A 89 -0.56 4.58 -5.94
N LEU A 90 0.03 4.52 -4.74
CA LEU A 90 -0.63 3.95 -3.57
C LEU A 90 -1.92 4.72 -3.20
N PRO A 91 -3.01 4.00 -2.84
CA PRO A 91 -4.16 4.59 -2.19
C PRO A 91 -3.75 5.42 -0.97
N ALA A 92 -4.44 6.55 -0.74
CA ALA A 92 -4.03 7.54 0.27
C ALA A 92 -3.81 6.93 1.66
N GLU A 93 -4.68 6.00 2.08
CA GLU A 93 -4.58 5.31 3.37
C GLU A 93 -3.35 4.41 3.45
N LEU A 94 -3.08 3.61 2.42
CA LEU A 94 -1.90 2.73 2.37
C LEU A 94 -0.60 3.54 2.30
N ARG A 95 -0.61 4.66 1.58
CA ARG A 95 0.51 5.60 1.56
C ARG A 95 0.77 6.21 2.93
N ALA A 96 -0.28 6.66 3.63
CA ALA A 96 -0.17 7.17 4.99
C ALA A 96 0.39 6.10 5.94
N ARG A 97 -0.07 4.85 5.81
CA ARG A 97 0.48 3.70 6.56
C ARG A 97 1.95 3.46 6.27
N LEU A 98 2.35 3.53 5.00
CA LEU A 98 3.73 3.26 4.61
C LEU A 98 4.69 4.37 5.07
N VAL A 99 4.26 5.63 4.99
CA VAL A 99 5.07 6.82 5.32
C VAL A 99 5.10 7.09 6.82
N ALA A 100 3.94 6.97 7.48
CA ALA A 100 3.72 7.42 8.85
C ALA A 100 3.32 6.29 9.79
N GLY A 101 3.33 5.02 9.36
CA GLY A 101 2.71 3.88 10.05
C GLY A 101 3.08 3.62 11.51
N LYS A 102 4.18 4.22 12.00
CA LYS A 102 4.61 4.14 13.40
C LYS A 102 4.57 5.47 14.14
N SER A 103 4.22 6.56 13.45
CA SER A 103 4.01 7.86 14.09
C SER A 103 2.79 7.80 15.00
N ILE A 104 2.84 8.55 16.10
CA ILE A 104 1.73 8.62 17.06
C ILE A 104 0.51 9.23 16.37
N GLU A 105 0.72 10.24 15.52
CA GLU A 105 -0.31 10.94 14.78
C GLU A 105 -1.09 9.99 13.87
N TYR A 106 -0.39 9.16 13.07
CA TYR A 106 -1.04 8.17 12.22
C TYR A 106 -1.79 7.11 13.03
N LEU A 107 -1.17 6.56 14.07
CA LEU A 107 -1.78 5.52 14.89
C LEU A 107 -3.02 6.06 15.64
N ALA A 108 -2.98 7.32 16.08
CA ALA A 108 -4.12 7.99 16.72
C ALA A 108 -5.29 8.19 15.75
N ILE A 109 -5.03 8.71 14.54
CA ILE A 109 -6.05 8.92 13.52
C ILE A 109 -6.65 7.59 13.07
N ARG A 110 -5.81 6.57 12.83
CA ARG A 110 -6.29 5.23 12.48
C ARG A 110 -7.17 4.67 13.58
N SER A 111 -6.74 4.76 14.84
CA SER A 111 -7.53 4.21 15.93
C SER A 111 -8.88 4.90 16.10
N LEU A 112 -8.94 6.22 15.87
CA LEU A 112 -10.20 6.95 15.82
C LEU A 112 -11.11 6.44 14.70
N LYS A 113 -10.56 6.18 13.50
CA LYS A 113 -11.31 5.63 12.36
C LYS A 113 -11.91 4.25 12.69
N GLU A 114 -11.10 3.31 13.18
CA GLU A 114 -11.62 1.95 13.48
C GLU A 114 -12.72 2.00 14.56
N HIS A 115 -12.60 2.86 15.57
CA HIS A 115 -13.66 3.05 16.58
C HIS A 115 -14.95 3.63 15.97
N GLN A 116 -14.83 4.54 15.00
CA GLN A 116 -15.99 5.07 14.28
C GLN A 116 -16.68 3.97 13.47
N GLU A 117 -15.93 3.05 12.85
CA GLU A 117 -16.47 1.92 12.09
C GLU A 117 -17.22 0.93 12.99
N ALA A 118 -16.67 0.59 14.16
CA ALA A 118 -17.36 -0.23 15.16
C ALA A 118 -18.67 0.42 15.66
N ILE A 119 -18.65 1.72 15.97
CA ILE A 119 -19.85 2.47 16.35
C ILE A 119 -20.86 2.51 15.21
N ALA A 120 -20.41 2.74 13.97
CA ALA A 120 -21.28 2.75 12.79
C ALA A 120 -21.94 1.39 12.56
N ALA A 121 -21.20 0.28 12.70
CA ALA A 121 -21.74 -1.07 12.61
C ALA A 121 -22.88 -1.31 13.62
N ALA A 122 -22.72 -0.84 14.87
CA ALA A 122 -23.78 -0.91 15.87
C ALA A 122 -25.00 -0.05 15.50
N LEU A 123 -24.79 1.21 15.11
CA LEU A 123 -25.88 2.13 14.77
C LEU A 123 -26.67 1.70 13.52
N LEU A 124 -26.00 1.06 12.57
CA LEU A 124 -26.60 0.53 11.34
C LEU A 124 -27.18 -0.87 11.50
N ASN A 125 -27.14 -1.45 12.71
CA ASN A 125 -27.60 -2.81 13.00
C ASN A 125 -26.97 -3.85 12.06
N ALA A 126 -25.64 -3.76 11.88
CA ALA A 126 -24.88 -4.76 11.12
C ALA A 126 -25.03 -6.17 11.72
N SER A 127 -24.61 -7.19 10.97
CA SER A 127 -24.63 -8.56 11.50
C SER A 127 -23.72 -8.67 12.73
N PRO A 128 -24.01 -9.57 13.69
CA PRO A 128 -23.14 -9.75 14.85
C PRO A 128 -21.68 -10.08 14.49
N ALA A 129 -21.47 -10.80 13.38
CA ALA A 129 -20.13 -11.14 12.90
C ALA A 129 -19.38 -9.91 12.37
N ASP A 130 -20.07 -9.02 11.66
CA ASP A 130 -19.45 -7.78 11.18
C ASP A 130 -19.13 -6.84 12.34
N PHE A 131 -20.06 -6.69 13.30
CA PHE A 131 -19.84 -5.86 14.48
C PHE A 131 -18.65 -6.36 15.33
N GLU A 132 -18.56 -7.67 15.56
CA GLU A 132 -17.44 -8.26 16.31
C GLU A 132 -16.11 -7.99 15.60
N ARG A 133 -16.07 -8.16 14.27
CA ARG A 133 -14.87 -7.87 13.47
C ARG A 133 -14.45 -6.40 13.61
N GLU A 134 -15.38 -5.45 13.51
CA GLU A 134 -15.04 -4.03 13.67
C GLU A 134 -14.55 -3.71 15.09
N CYS A 135 -15.11 -4.35 16.13
CA CYS A 135 -14.63 -4.23 17.50
C CYS A 135 -13.19 -4.74 17.64
N ASP A 136 -12.88 -5.92 17.10
CA ASP A 136 -11.53 -6.48 17.10
C ASP A 136 -10.52 -5.55 16.41
N GLU A 137 -10.90 -4.96 15.27
CA GLU A 137 -10.07 -4.00 14.53
C GLU A 137 -9.83 -2.71 15.35
N ALA A 138 -10.87 -2.19 16.02
CA ALA A 138 -10.79 -1.04 16.90
C ALA A 138 -9.87 -1.28 18.10
N GLU A 139 -10.02 -2.40 18.80
CA GLU A 139 -9.16 -2.77 19.94
C GLU A 139 -7.70 -2.93 19.52
N ARG A 140 -7.46 -3.61 18.39
CA ARG A 140 -6.11 -3.81 17.86
C ARG A 140 -5.43 -2.49 17.52
N SER A 141 -6.13 -1.57 16.86
CA SER A 141 -5.56 -0.28 16.49
C SER A 141 -5.18 0.57 17.71
N PHE A 142 -6.00 0.54 18.76
CA PHE A 142 -5.72 1.27 20.00
C PHE A 142 -4.58 0.63 20.79
N HIS A 143 -4.49 -0.71 20.77
CA HIS A 143 -3.35 -1.43 21.33
C HIS A 143 -2.04 -1.04 20.64
N GLU A 144 -2.03 -0.94 19.30
CA GLU A 144 -0.87 -0.49 18.53
C GLU A 144 -0.45 0.94 18.91
N LEU A 145 -1.41 1.87 19.00
CA LEU A 145 -1.18 3.24 19.48
C LEU A 145 -0.59 3.26 20.89
N ARG A 146 -1.22 2.55 21.83
CA ARG A 146 -0.77 2.48 23.23
C ARG A 146 0.66 1.98 23.32
N ARG A 147 0.97 0.89 22.62
CA ARG A 147 2.31 0.30 22.60
C ARG A 147 3.33 1.30 22.05
N ALA A 148 3.01 1.99 20.95
CA ALA A 148 3.91 2.99 20.37
C ALA A 148 4.14 4.18 21.32
N TYR A 149 3.08 4.68 21.96
CA TYR A 149 3.18 5.79 22.91
C TYR A 149 3.99 5.42 24.17
N CYS A 150 3.76 4.22 24.71
CA CYS A 150 4.53 3.71 25.85
C CYS A 150 6.01 3.52 25.50
N ALA A 151 6.37 3.19 24.24
CA ALA A 151 7.76 3.04 23.85
C ALA A 151 8.53 4.38 23.75
N LEU A 152 7.84 5.52 23.80
CA LEU A 152 8.44 6.85 23.83
C LEU A 152 8.78 7.34 25.26
N HIS A 153 8.34 6.63 26.29
CA HIS A 153 8.44 7.02 27.71
C HIS A 153 9.04 5.89 28.55
#